data_AF-A0A015I6Z4-F1
#
_entry.id   AF-A0A015I6Z4-F1
#
_cell.length_a   1.000
_cell.length_b   1.000
_cell.length_c   1.000
_cell.angle_alpha   90.00
_cell.angle_beta   90.00
_cell.angle_gamma   90.00
#
_symmetry.space_group_name_H-M   'P 1'
#
loop_
_entity.id
_entity.type
_entity.pdbx_description
1 polymer ?
#
loop_
_entity_poly.entity_id
_entity_poly.type
_entity_poly.pdbx_seq_one_letter_code
_entity_poly.pdbx_strand_id
1 'polypeptide(L)'
;MCDLLQLTRFQFTSLLSFNIDYIVDWALTWFTLKLEPSHDAFFTFEHASRHRTFKFKLFLDELPTLEKLKRARLDLYLDELTCRSCIDRMEDLMHLFMCKKCHLHMQQILQSYQNHLISKIQEAGKLADIDPTPFITKLTSLSCWSFSSTNWSSYALVRGCLPKLFVDLLVHPKKFCVEGYRCCSQQFYSKIQKTNLESTFL
;
A
#
# COMPACT_ATOMS: atom_id res chain seq x y z
N MET A 1 -7.28 -18.38 -6.96
CA MET A 1 -7.26 -16.93 -6.65
C MET A 1 -8.65 -16.45 -6.31
N CYS A 2 -9.69 -16.83 -7.06
CA CYS A 2 -11.09 -16.54 -6.73
C CYS A 2 -11.47 -16.90 -5.28
N ASP A 3 -10.98 -18.01 -4.74
CA ASP A 3 -11.32 -18.45 -3.37
C ASP A 3 -10.75 -17.53 -2.28
N LEU A 4 -9.60 -16.87 -2.52
CA LEU A 4 -9.03 -15.92 -1.56
C LEU A 4 -9.86 -14.63 -1.49
N LEU A 5 -10.46 -14.21 -2.60
CA LEU A 5 -11.25 -12.97 -2.67
C LEU A 5 -12.62 -13.11 -2.00
N GLN A 6 -13.05 -14.35 -1.70
CA GLN A 6 -14.28 -14.63 -0.95
C GLN A 6 -14.11 -14.48 0.57
N LEU A 7 -12.87 -14.32 1.06
CA LEU A 7 -12.61 -14.12 2.48
C LEU A 7 -13.14 -12.75 2.92
N THR A 8 -13.68 -12.69 4.15
CA THR A 8 -14.21 -11.46 4.77
C THR A 8 -13.24 -10.27 4.69
N ARG A 9 -11.94 -10.54 4.86
CA ARG A 9 -10.84 -9.56 4.75
C ARG A 9 -10.71 -8.86 3.39
N PHE A 10 -11.34 -9.38 2.34
CA PHE A 10 -11.39 -8.76 1.01
C PHE A 10 -12.77 -8.18 0.67
N GLN A 11 -13.76 -8.22 1.58
CA GLN A 11 -15.08 -7.62 1.33
C GLN A 11 -15.01 -6.13 0.97
N PHE A 12 -13.98 -5.40 1.41
CA PHE A 12 -13.77 -4.01 1.00
C PHE A 12 -13.67 -3.83 -0.53
N THR A 13 -13.35 -4.88 -1.29
CA THR A 13 -13.32 -4.81 -2.77
C THR A 13 -14.70 -4.60 -3.36
N SER A 14 -15.78 -5.01 -2.68
CA SER A 14 -17.14 -4.67 -3.12
C SER A 14 -17.46 -3.18 -2.92
N LEU A 15 -16.72 -2.49 -2.06
CA LEU A 15 -16.84 -1.03 -1.89
C LEU A 15 -16.08 -0.27 -2.99
N LEU A 16 -15.15 -0.94 -3.68
CA LEU A 16 -14.46 -0.41 -4.86
C LEU A 16 -15.32 -0.46 -6.13
N SER A 17 -16.34 -1.33 -6.20
CA SER A 17 -17.13 -1.51 -7.43
C SER A 17 -17.94 -0.28 -7.81
N PHE A 18 -18.17 0.65 -6.88
CA PHE A 18 -18.79 1.94 -7.17
C PHE A 18 -17.84 2.94 -7.85
N ASN A 19 -16.54 2.65 -7.85
CA ASN A 19 -15.52 3.53 -8.39
C ASN A 19 -14.94 2.95 -9.69
N ILE A 20 -15.46 3.44 -10.81
CA ILE A 20 -15.13 2.94 -12.16
C ILE A 20 -13.63 3.10 -12.47
N ASP A 21 -12.96 4.07 -11.84
CA ASP A 21 -11.54 4.36 -12.08
C ASP A 21 -10.57 3.40 -11.36
N TYR A 22 -11.04 2.57 -10.42
CA TYR A 22 -10.19 1.73 -9.57
C TYR A 22 -10.64 0.26 -9.53
N ILE A 23 -10.46 -0.42 -10.66
CA ILE A 23 -10.63 -1.87 -10.76
C ILE A 23 -9.31 -2.56 -10.42
N VAL A 24 -9.28 -3.37 -9.35
CA VAL A 24 -8.06 -4.08 -8.92
C VAL A 24 -7.62 -5.10 -9.97
N ASP A 25 -6.34 -5.05 -10.34
CA ASP A 25 -5.69 -6.09 -11.11
C ASP A 25 -4.99 -7.06 -10.18
N TRP A 26 -5.59 -8.24 -10.03
CA TRP A 26 -5.11 -9.26 -9.11
C TRP A 26 -3.80 -9.93 -9.57
N ALA A 27 -3.56 -10.02 -10.88
CA ALA A 27 -2.35 -10.59 -11.42
C ALA A 27 -1.15 -9.68 -11.12
N LEU A 28 -1.29 -8.38 -11.39
CA LEU A 28 -0.30 -7.36 -11.07
C LEU A 28 -0.11 -7.22 -9.55
N THR A 29 -1.19 -7.18 -8.78
CA THR A 29 -1.14 -7.17 -7.30
C THR A 29 -0.33 -8.35 -6.78
N TRP A 30 -0.62 -9.56 -7.25
CA TRP A 30 0.10 -10.75 -6.80
C TRP A 30 1.56 -10.78 -7.22
N PHE A 31 1.84 -10.37 -8.45
CA PHE A 31 3.20 -10.21 -8.96
C PHE A 31 4.01 -9.27 -8.06
N THR A 32 3.46 -8.09 -7.75
CA THR A 32 4.14 -7.07 -6.96
C THR A 32 4.29 -7.43 -5.48
N LEU A 33 3.34 -8.17 -4.91
CA LEU A 33 3.46 -8.71 -3.55
C LEU A 33 4.64 -9.68 -3.44
N LYS A 34 4.84 -10.51 -4.46
CA LYS A 34 5.94 -11.48 -4.54
C LYS A 34 7.30 -10.88 -4.87
N LEU A 35 7.36 -9.64 -5.37
CA LEU A 35 8.64 -8.98 -5.62
C LEU A 35 9.43 -8.89 -4.32
N GLU A 36 10.57 -9.57 -4.32
CA GLU A 36 11.55 -9.45 -3.26
C GLU A 36 12.35 -8.15 -3.46
N PRO A 37 12.70 -7.44 -2.39
CA PRO A 37 13.63 -6.30 -2.47
C PRO A 37 14.98 -6.74 -3.07
N SER A 38 15.67 -5.86 -3.79
CA SER A 38 17.04 -6.16 -4.23
C SER A 38 17.96 -6.13 -3.02
N HIS A 39 18.81 -7.17 -2.89
CA HIS A 39 19.83 -7.20 -1.84
C HIS A 39 20.98 -6.29 -2.25
N ASP A 40 20.96 -5.04 -1.80
CA ASP A 40 22.14 -4.19 -1.76
C ASP A 40 22.84 -4.33 -0.40
N ALA A 41 24.03 -3.74 -0.26
CA ALA A 41 24.83 -3.81 0.97
C ALA A 41 24.09 -3.30 2.23
N PHE A 42 22.99 -2.57 2.08
CA PHE A 42 22.19 -2.02 3.18
C PHE A 42 20.95 -2.87 3.51
N PHE A 43 20.59 -3.84 2.66
CA PHE A 43 19.35 -4.59 2.79
C PHE A 43 19.60 -6.10 3.02
N THR A 44 19.84 -6.45 4.28
CA THR A 44 20.14 -7.82 4.71
C THR A 44 18.99 -8.80 4.44
N PHE A 45 19.31 -10.10 4.42
CA PHE A 45 18.31 -11.17 4.30
C PHE A 45 17.20 -11.08 5.38
N GLU A 46 17.56 -10.71 6.61
CA GLU A 46 16.59 -10.52 7.69
C GLU A 46 15.63 -9.35 7.39
N HIS A 47 16.16 -8.22 6.91
CA HIS A 47 15.34 -7.10 6.48
C HIS A 47 14.39 -7.48 5.35
N ALA A 48 14.83 -8.30 4.39
CA ALA A 48 13.98 -8.81 3.31
C ALA A 48 12.85 -9.71 3.81
N SER A 49 13.16 -10.64 4.70
CA SER A 49 12.16 -11.51 5.31
C SER A 49 11.10 -10.71 6.09
N ARG A 50 11.54 -9.73 6.90
CA ARG A 50 10.65 -8.84 7.66
C ARG A 50 9.79 -7.97 6.74
N HIS A 51 10.37 -7.41 5.69
CA HIS A 51 9.66 -6.59 4.72
C HIS A 51 8.60 -7.41 3.96
N ARG A 52 8.96 -8.61 3.50
CA ARG A 52 8.03 -9.54 2.86
C ARG A 52 6.89 -9.92 3.79
N THR A 53 7.20 -10.29 5.03
CA THR A 53 6.20 -10.61 6.05
C THR A 53 5.24 -9.45 6.28
N PHE A 54 5.77 -8.23 6.42
CA PHE A 54 4.96 -7.03 6.58
C PHE A 54 4.00 -6.80 5.40
N LYS A 55 4.49 -6.90 4.16
CA LYS A 55 3.65 -6.76 2.94
C LYS A 55 2.48 -7.74 2.95
N PHE A 56 2.73 -9.02 3.24
CA PHE A 56 1.67 -10.02 3.28
C PHE A 56 0.69 -9.77 4.42
N LYS A 57 1.19 -9.42 5.62
CA LYS A 57 0.32 -9.07 6.74
C LYS A 57 -0.56 -7.85 6.44
N LEU A 58 -0.01 -6.83 5.78
CA LEU A 58 -0.78 -5.67 5.35
C LEU A 58 -1.86 -6.04 4.32
N PHE A 59 -1.48 -6.80 3.28
CA PHE A 59 -2.40 -7.25 2.23
C PHE A 59 -3.55 -8.10 2.77
N LEU A 60 -3.24 -9.01 3.71
CA LEU A 60 -4.16 -9.98 4.29
C LEU A 60 -4.95 -9.47 5.50
N ASP A 61 -4.80 -8.19 5.87
CA ASP A 61 -5.37 -7.65 7.11
C ASP A 61 -4.97 -8.49 8.35
N GLU A 62 -3.66 -8.63 8.55
CA GLU A 62 -3.03 -9.36 9.65
C GLU A 62 -1.94 -8.51 10.35
N LEU A 63 -1.94 -7.19 10.11
CA LEU A 63 -1.19 -6.29 10.97
C LEU A 63 -1.69 -6.39 12.42
N PRO A 64 -0.80 -6.24 13.41
CA PRO A 64 -1.13 -6.37 14.83
C PRO A 64 -1.94 -5.16 15.31
N THR A 65 -3.26 -5.19 15.13
CA THR A 65 -4.18 -4.25 15.80
C THR A 65 -4.29 -4.60 17.28
N LEU A 66 -4.68 -3.65 18.13
CA LEU A 66 -4.92 -3.88 19.56
C LEU A 66 -5.82 -5.10 19.82
N GLU A 67 -6.89 -5.26 19.04
CA GLU A 67 -7.80 -6.40 19.15
C GLU A 67 -7.08 -7.75 18.89
N LYS A 68 -6.24 -7.81 17.86
CA LYS A 68 -5.48 -9.03 17.51
C LYS A 68 -4.37 -9.31 18.52
N LEU A 69 -3.71 -8.27 19.01
CA LEU A 69 -2.69 -8.37 20.05
C LEU A 69 -3.28 -8.89 21.36
N LYS A 70 -4.43 -8.34 21.78
CA LYS A 70 -5.17 -8.80 22.95
C LYS A 70 -5.56 -10.27 22.83
N ARG A 71 -6.10 -10.71 21.68
CA ARG A 71 -6.40 -12.13 21.45
C ARG A 71 -5.17 -13.03 21.56
N ALA A 72 -4.01 -12.56 21.11
CA ALA A 72 -2.77 -13.34 21.16
C ALA A 72 -2.18 -13.42 22.58
N ARG A 73 -2.31 -12.37 23.39
CA ARG A 73 -1.76 -12.27 24.76
C ARG A 73 -2.69 -11.46 25.67
N LEU A 74 -3.75 -12.11 26.15
CA LEU A 74 -4.76 -11.48 27.02
C LEU A 74 -4.17 -10.91 28.31
N ASP A 75 -3.05 -11.45 28.78
CA ASP A 75 -2.35 -11.06 29.99
C ASP A 75 -1.53 -9.76 29.87
N LEU A 76 -1.20 -9.34 28.65
CA LEU A 76 -0.31 -8.19 28.39
C LEU A 76 -1.02 -6.92 27.91
N TYR A 77 -2.24 -7.05 27.41
CA TYR A 77 -2.96 -5.95 26.77
C TYR A 77 -4.21 -5.57 27.57
N LEU A 78 -4.45 -4.26 27.67
CA LEU A 78 -5.62 -3.70 28.33
C LEU A 78 -6.91 -4.07 27.60
N ASP A 79 -8.04 -3.97 28.32
CA ASP A 79 -9.34 -4.24 27.73
C ASP A 79 -9.76 -3.16 26.73
N GLU A 80 -9.28 -1.94 26.92
CA GLU A 80 -9.50 -0.80 26.04
C GLU A 80 -8.79 -0.99 24.70
N LEU A 81 -9.60 -1.02 23.62
CA LEU A 81 -9.12 -1.13 22.25
C LEU A 81 -9.02 0.23 21.55
N THR A 82 -8.98 1.32 22.32
CA THR A 82 -8.82 2.67 21.79
C THR A 82 -7.39 2.87 21.27
N CYS A 83 -7.27 3.48 20.10
CA CYS A 83 -5.98 3.78 19.48
C CYS A 83 -5.10 4.58 20.43
N ARG A 84 -3.91 4.08 20.73
CA ARG A 84 -2.98 4.71 21.68
C ARG A 84 -2.47 6.05 21.22
N SER A 85 -2.37 6.25 19.90
CA SER A 85 -1.88 7.51 19.34
C SER A 85 -2.87 8.67 19.48
N CYS A 86 -4.18 8.44 19.30
CA CYS A 86 -5.18 9.52 19.37
C CYS A 86 -6.11 9.47 20.59
N ILE A 87 -6.23 8.31 21.25
CA ILE A 87 -7.07 8.06 22.43
C ILE A 87 -8.55 8.41 22.19
N ASP A 88 -9.00 8.42 20.93
CA ASP A 88 -10.32 8.95 20.51
C ASP A 88 -11.23 7.87 19.92
N ARG A 89 -10.67 6.89 19.20
CA ARG A 89 -11.45 5.86 18.49
C ARG A 89 -10.85 4.48 18.70
N MET A 90 -11.68 3.45 18.55
CA MET A 90 -11.19 2.09 18.48
C MET A 90 -10.20 1.91 17.33
N GLU A 91 -9.13 1.17 17.60
CA GLU A 91 -8.12 0.86 16.61
C GLU A 91 -8.55 -0.34 15.76
N ASP A 92 -8.81 -0.06 14.49
CA ASP A 92 -8.86 -1.06 13.43
C ASP A 92 -7.75 -0.80 12.41
N LEU A 93 -7.63 -1.67 11.40
CA LEU A 93 -6.60 -1.52 10.38
C LEU A 93 -6.71 -0.21 9.59
N MET A 94 -7.93 0.28 9.34
CA MET A 94 -8.14 1.56 8.65
C MET A 94 -7.64 2.72 9.54
N HIS A 95 -7.98 2.67 10.82
CA HIS A 95 -7.61 3.69 11.79
C HIS A 95 -6.10 3.76 12.01
N LEU A 96 -5.35 2.66 11.91
CA LEU A 96 -3.88 2.70 11.95
C LEU A 96 -3.30 3.69 10.93
N PHE A 97 -3.91 3.79 9.74
CA PHE A 97 -3.44 4.70 8.70
C PHE A 97 -4.15 6.06 8.73
N MET A 98 -5.42 6.08 9.10
CA MET A 98 -6.29 7.27 9.09
C MET A 98 -6.34 8.02 10.43
N CYS A 99 -5.65 7.52 11.45
CA CYS A 99 -5.53 8.18 12.75
C CYS A 99 -5.06 9.61 12.55
N LYS A 100 -5.65 10.57 13.27
CA LYS A 100 -5.34 12.01 13.15
C LYS A 100 -3.83 12.31 13.33
N LYS A 101 -3.12 11.49 14.11
CA LYS A 101 -1.66 11.63 14.34
C LYS A 101 -0.81 11.03 13.21
N CYS A 102 -1.35 10.05 12.47
CA CYS A 102 -0.63 9.32 11.41
C CYS A 102 -1.02 9.77 10.00
N HIS A 103 -2.22 10.34 9.83
CA HIS A 103 -2.83 10.65 8.54
C HIS A 103 -1.95 11.55 7.67
N LEU A 104 -1.38 12.63 8.22
CA LEU A 104 -0.49 13.53 7.48
C LEU A 104 0.77 12.81 6.96
N HIS A 105 1.38 11.96 7.78
CA HIS A 105 2.55 11.17 7.37
C HIS A 105 2.19 10.18 6.27
N MET A 106 1.05 9.48 6.39
CA MET A 106 0.57 8.56 5.35
C MET A 106 0.27 9.27 4.03
N GLN A 107 -0.33 10.47 4.10
CA GLN A 107 -0.57 11.31 2.93
C GLN A 107 0.75 11.72 2.25
N GLN A 108 1.77 12.11 3.03
CA GLN A 108 3.10 12.41 2.49
C GLN A 108 3.77 11.20 1.84
N ILE A 109 3.61 10.00 2.41
CA ILE A 109 4.11 8.75 1.82
C ILE A 109 3.43 8.48 0.47
N LEU A 110 2.10 8.62 0.40
CA LEU A 110 1.34 8.46 -0.85
C LEU A 110 1.73 9.50 -1.91
N GLN A 111 1.89 10.77 -1.52
CA GLN A 111 2.33 11.82 -2.44
C GLN A 111 3.75 11.56 -2.96
N SER A 112 4.66 11.13 -2.08
CA SER A 112 6.02 10.75 -2.46
C SER A 112 6.01 9.58 -3.44
N TYR A 113 5.12 8.60 -3.25
CA TYR A 113 4.96 7.45 -4.14
C TYR A 113 4.43 7.87 -5.51
N GLN A 114 3.39 8.72 -5.56
CA GLN A 114 2.85 9.28 -6.80
C GLN A 114 3.93 10.02 -7.60
N ASN A 115 4.66 10.94 -6.94
CA ASN A 115 5.71 11.74 -7.57
C ASN A 115 6.83 10.85 -8.13
N HIS A 116 7.18 9.77 -7.43
CA HIS A 116 8.21 8.85 -7.89
C HIS A 116 7.75 8.04 -9.11
N LEU A 117 6.49 7.60 -9.15
CA LEU A 117 5.91 6.98 -10.35
C LEU A 117 5.89 7.94 -11.54
N ILE A 118 5.47 9.20 -11.33
CA ILE A 118 5.50 10.24 -12.38
C ILE A 118 6.92 10.41 -12.94
N SER A 119 7.92 10.54 -12.05
CA SER A 119 9.33 10.65 -12.45
C SER A 119 9.78 9.46 -13.30
N LYS A 120 9.39 8.23 -12.94
CA LYS A 120 9.68 7.03 -13.73
C LYS A 120 8.95 7.01 -15.09
N ILE A 121 7.73 7.57 -15.18
CA ILE A 121 7.00 7.71 -16.46
C ILE A 121 7.73 8.69 -17.37
N GLN A 122 8.20 9.81 -16.81
CA GLN A 122 8.99 10.78 -17.55
C GLN A 122 10.31 10.20 -18.05
N GLU A 123 11.04 9.45 -17.21
CA GLU A 123 12.28 8.76 -17.61
C GLU A 123 12.02 7.75 -18.74
N ALA A 124 10.98 6.92 -18.62
CA ALA A 124 10.63 5.93 -19.62
C ALA A 124 10.17 6.56 -20.94
N GLY A 125 9.37 7.63 -20.89
CA GLY A 125 8.94 8.39 -22.07
C GLY A 125 10.12 8.98 -22.85
N LYS A 126 11.08 9.60 -22.14
CA LYS A 126 12.33 10.09 -22.75
C LYS A 126 13.14 8.98 -23.44
N LEU A 127 13.26 7.81 -22.79
CA LEU A 127 14.01 6.67 -23.33
C LEU A 127 13.33 6.01 -24.53
N ALA A 128 12.01 6.09 -24.61
CA ALA A 128 11.21 5.50 -25.68
C ALA A 128 10.88 6.49 -26.81
N ASP A 129 11.26 7.77 -26.67
CA ASP A 129 10.85 8.87 -27.54
C ASP A 129 9.31 8.97 -27.69
N ILE A 130 8.62 8.85 -26.55
CA ILE A 130 7.15 8.92 -26.46
C ILE A 130 6.78 10.02 -25.46
N ASP A 131 5.80 10.85 -25.80
CA ASP A 131 5.24 11.85 -24.87
C ASP A 131 4.64 11.18 -23.63
N PRO A 132 5.19 11.40 -22.41
CA PRO A 132 4.69 10.80 -21.19
C PRO A 132 3.40 11.44 -20.67
N THR A 133 2.99 12.60 -21.21
CA THR A 133 1.90 13.42 -20.66
C THR A 133 0.57 12.66 -20.51
N PRO A 134 0.08 11.90 -21.52
CA PRO A 134 -1.19 11.18 -21.39
C PRO A 134 -1.18 10.14 -20.27
N PHE A 135 -0.04 9.48 -20.06
CA PHE A 135 0.15 8.49 -19.00
C PHE A 135 0.18 9.14 -17.61
N ILE A 136 0.83 10.30 -17.49
CA ILE A 136 0.85 11.08 -16.25
C ILE A 136 -0.55 11.58 -15.92
N THR A 137 -1.29 12.14 -16.88
CA THR A 137 -2.67 12.62 -16.67
C THR A 137 -3.58 11.48 -16.22
N LYS A 138 -3.46 10.30 -16.84
CA LYS A 138 -4.24 9.11 -16.47
C LYS A 138 -3.86 8.59 -15.07
N LEU A 139 -2.57 8.64 -14.72
CA LEU A 139 -2.09 8.28 -13.38
C LEU A 139 -2.64 9.24 -12.32
N THR A 140 -2.52 10.55 -12.53
CA THR A 140 -2.90 11.57 -11.53
C THR A 140 -4.41 11.72 -11.36
N SER A 141 -5.20 11.31 -12.36
CA SER A 141 -6.66 11.32 -12.27
C SER A 141 -7.23 10.22 -11.37
N LEU A 142 -6.44 9.22 -10.97
CA LEU A 142 -6.93 8.13 -10.13
C LEU A 142 -7.36 8.64 -8.75
N SER A 143 -8.55 8.23 -8.33
CA SER A 143 -9.10 8.53 -7.02
C SER A 143 -8.23 8.05 -5.85
N CYS A 144 -7.40 7.02 -6.03
CA CYS A 144 -6.59 6.45 -4.95
C CYS A 144 -5.56 7.41 -4.34
N TRP A 145 -5.26 8.52 -5.01
CA TRP A 145 -4.36 9.55 -4.49
C TRP A 145 -5.01 10.43 -3.41
N SER A 146 -6.34 10.48 -3.36
CA SER A 146 -7.07 11.22 -2.33
C SER A 146 -7.20 10.39 -1.05
N PHE A 147 -6.28 10.58 -0.11
CA PHE A 147 -6.21 9.77 1.12
C PHE A 147 -7.28 10.20 2.15
N SER A 148 -8.36 9.42 2.26
CA SER A 148 -9.45 9.66 3.21
C SER A 148 -10.13 8.36 3.66
N SER A 149 -10.77 8.40 4.83
CA SER A 149 -11.49 7.24 5.39
C SER A 149 -12.71 6.81 4.57
N THR A 150 -13.24 7.67 3.71
CA THR A 150 -14.36 7.37 2.82
C THR A 150 -13.91 6.90 1.44
N ASN A 151 -12.63 7.06 1.12
CA ASN A 151 -12.08 6.66 -0.17
C ASN A 151 -11.38 5.31 -0.10
N TRP A 152 -12.16 4.26 -0.36
CA TRP A 152 -11.69 2.87 -0.36
C TRP A 152 -10.58 2.59 -1.38
N SER A 153 -10.48 3.36 -2.47
CA SER A 153 -9.39 3.17 -3.46
C SER A 153 -8.02 3.53 -2.88
N SER A 154 -7.96 4.55 -2.01
CA SER A 154 -6.72 4.93 -1.32
C SER A 154 -6.29 3.87 -0.31
N TYR A 155 -7.26 3.28 0.40
CA TYR A 155 -7.02 2.14 1.29
C TYR A 155 -6.59 0.89 0.52
N ALA A 156 -7.20 0.61 -0.63
CA ALA A 156 -6.82 -0.48 -1.51
C ALA A 156 -5.34 -0.37 -1.94
N LEU A 157 -4.91 0.84 -2.33
CA LEU A 157 -3.53 1.11 -2.69
C LEU A 157 -2.57 0.89 -1.52
N VAL A 158 -2.90 1.38 -0.32
CA VAL A 158 -2.11 1.15 0.91
C VAL A 158 -2.00 -0.33 1.24
N ARG A 159 -3.09 -1.10 1.06
CA ARG A 159 -3.12 -2.57 1.20
C ARG A 159 -2.32 -3.29 0.10
N GLY A 160 -1.88 -2.60 -0.93
CA GLY A 160 -1.13 -3.16 -2.05
C GLY A 160 -1.95 -3.68 -3.21
N CYS A 161 -3.27 -3.47 -3.21
CA CYS A 161 -4.14 -3.81 -4.33
C CYS A 161 -3.97 -2.75 -5.41
N LEU A 162 -3.49 -3.13 -6.59
CA LEU A 162 -3.13 -2.18 -7.65
C LEU A 162 -4.23 -2.10 -8.69
N PRO A 163 -4.52 -0.91 -9.26
CA PRO A 163 -5.54 -0.80 -10.29
C PRO A 163 -5.03 -1.35 -11.62
N LYS A 164 -5.93 -1.86 -12.45
CA LYS A 164 -5.65 -2.33 -13.82
C LYS A 164 -4.96 -1.29 -14.68
N LEU A 165 -5.24 -0.02 -14.42
CA LEU A 165 -4.55 1.08 -15.07
C LEU A 165 -3.02 0.99 -14.94
N PHE A 166 -2.49 0.47 -13.82
CA PHE A 166 -1.06 0.32 -13.65
C PHE A 166 -0.48 -0.70 -14.65
N VAL A 167 -1.24 -1.67 -15.15
CA VAL A 167 -0.75 -2.55 -16.22
C VAL A 167 -0.46 -1.77 -17.49
N ASP A 168 -1.36 -0.85 -17.88
CA ASP A 168 -1.14 0.02 -19.04
C ASP A 168 0.12 0.88 -18.85
N LEU A 169 0.33 1.40 -17.64
CA LEU A 169 1.45 2.28 -17.31
C LEU A 169 2.80 1.55 -17.16
N LEU A 170 2.78 0.33 -16.61
CA LEU A 170 3.98 -0.43 -16.24
C LEU A 170 4.41 -1.43 -17.32
N VAL A 171 3.52 -1.87 -18.22
CA VAL A 171 3.82 -2.93 -19.21
C VAL A 171 4.00 -2.38 -20.62
N HIS A 172 3.30 -1.31 -21.00
CA HIS A 172 3.28 -0.84 -22.39
C HIS A 172 4.50 0.00 -22.82
N PRO A 173 5.14 0.80 -21.94
CA PRO A 173 6.49 1.25 -22.23
C PRO A 173 7.42 0.04 -21.99
N LYS A 174 8.02 -0.54 -23.04
CA LYS A 174 8.95 -1.70 -22.98
C LYS A 174 10.20 -1.50 -22.09
N LYS A 175 10.24 -0.47 -21.23
CA LYS A 175 11.27 -0.18 -20.23
C LYS A 175 10.71 0.52 -18.98
N PHE A 176 9.40 0.47 -18.70
CA PHE A 176 8.94 0.78 -17.34
C PHE A 176 9.32 -0.40 -16.46
N CYS A 177 10.59 -0.40 -16.06
CA CYS A 177 11.24 -1.56 -15.53
C CYS A 177 10.43 -2.07 -14.33
N VAL A 178 10.15 -3.38 -14.30
CA VAL A 178 9.74 -4.07 -13.07
C VAL A 178 10.59 -3.58 -11.90
N GLU A 179 11.88 -3.29 -12.16
CA GLU A 179 12.83 -2.70 -11.21
C GLU A 179 12.50 -1.28 -10.74
N GLY A 180 12.01 -0.40 -11.62
CA GLY A 180 11.59 0.95 -11.27
C GLY A 180 10.38 0.92 -10.34
N TYR A 181 9.36 0.12 -10.70
CA TYR A 181 8.21 -0.11 -9.83
C TYR A 181 8.58 -0.85 -8.54
N ARG A 182 9.49 -1.82 -8.60
CA ARG A 182 10.00 -2.57 -7.44
C ARG A 182 10.62 -1.64 -6.41
N CYS A 183 11.49 -0.72 -6.84
CA CYS A 183 12.08 0.30 -5.97
C CYS A 183 11.01 1.21 -5.36
N CYS A 184 10.06 1.70 -6.17
CA CYS A 184 8.93 2.51 -5.68
C CYS A 184 8.13 1.78 -4.60
N SER A 185 7.77 0.52 -4.88
CA SER A 185 6.96 -0.32 -4.00
C SER A 185 7.70 -0.65 -2.70
N GLN A 186 8.99 -0.97 -2.77
CA GLN A 186 9.83 -1.24 -1.61
C GLN A 186 9.96 0.00 -0.70
N GLN A 187 10.20 1.18 -1.28
CA GLN A 187 10.30 2.42 -0.50
C GLN A 187 8.96 2.78 0.16
N PHE A 188 7.85 2.57 -0.56
CA PHE A 188 6.49 2.78 -0.04
C PHE A 188 6.21 1.91 1.19
N TYR A 189 6.36 0.59 1.07
CA TYR A 189 6.11 -0.33 2.19
C TYR A 189 7.11 -0.16 3.34
N SER A 190 8.37 0.20 3.06
CA SER A 190 9.35 0.47 4.11
C SER A 190 8.98 1.70 4.94
N LYS A 191 8.47 2.75 4.31
CA LYS A 191 7.97 3.96 5.02
C LYS A 191 6.73 3.62 5.85
N ILE A 192 5.77 2.89 5.28
CA ILE A 192 4.57 2.45 6.02
C ILE A 192 4.93 1.57 7.22
N GLN A 193 5.89 0.66 7.05
CA GLN A 193 6.33 -0.23 8.13
C GLN A 193 6.92 0.56 9.31
N LYS A 194 7.72 1.60 9.04
CA LYS A 194 8.25 2.49 10.09
C LYS A 194 7.13 3.22 10.83
N THR A 195 6.19 3.81 10.11
CA THR A 195 5.05 4.54 10.69
C THR A 195 4.16 3.66 11.57
N ASN A 196 3.91 2.40 11.17
CA ASN A 196 3.13 1.45 11.97
C ASN A 196 3.87 0.93 13.21
N LEU A 197 5.19 0.75 13.11
CA LEU A 197 6.00 0.33 14.27
C LEU A 197 6.04 1.43 15.33
N GLU A 198 6.08 2.69 14.93
CA GLU A 198 6.05 3.83 15.85
C GLU A 198 4.68 3.98 16.54
N SER A 199 3.57 3.62 15.89
CA SER A 199 2.22 3.73 16.49
C SER A 199 1.83 2.56 17.39
N THR A 200 2.44 1.38 17.23
CA THR A 200 2.09 0.17 18.01
C THR A 200 2.86 0.08 19.35
N PHE A 201 4.00 0.75 19.46
CA PHE A 201 4.91 0.68 20.61
C PHE A 201 5.02 1.98 21.45
N LEU A 202 4.21 3.00 21.13
CA LEU A 202 3.93 4.16 21.99
C LEU A 202 2.57 4.00 22.66
#